data_AF-A0A1M5D6V1-F1
#
_entry.id   AF-A0A1M5D6V1-F1
#
_cell.length_a   1.000
_cell.length_b   1.000
_cell.length_c   1.000
_cell.angle_alpha   90.00
_cell.angle_beta   90.00
_cell.angle_gamma   90.00
#
_symmetry.space_group_name_H-M   'P 1'
#
loop_
_entity.id
_entity.type
_entity.pdbx_description
1 polymer ?
#
loop_
_entity_poly.entity_id
_entity_poly.type
_entity_poly.pdbx_seq_one_letter_code
_entity_poly.pdbx_strand_id
1 'polypeptide(L)'
;MTETTSGGYQVLARKYRPATFADLIGQDAMVRTLKNAFDAGRIAQAFIMTGIRGTGKTTTARIIAKGMNCTGADGTGGPTTEPCGVCDNCVAIAEGRHVDVMEMDAASRTGVGDIREIIDSVHYRAASARYKIYIIDEVHMLSTSAFNALLKTLEEPPEHVKFIFATTEIRKVPVTVLSRCQRFDLRRIEPEVMIAHLQSIAAKENAEIAEDALALITRAAEGSVRDAMSLMDQAISHGAGETTAPQVRAMLGLADRGRVLDLFDLIMKGDAAGALQELSSQYADGADPMAVLRDLAEITHWVSVIKITPEAADDPTVGPDERTRGAQMAEALPMRAMSRMWQLLLKSLEEVASAPNAMMAAEMAIIRLTHMADLPSPEELVRKMQDTPPPPAPPAGTTAPQGGMTTARAQTQTVSAGGGTSAALDLSAETALAHYPTFNHIVGLIRTNRDVKLLVEVEGYVQLAHYSPGRIEFVPTDDAPRDLAARLGARLQQWTGQRWAVTLVNEGGAPTLAAERDAEANALKAEATEHPLMQATLQAFPSAKIIEIRTAADLIQEAAVEALPVVEDEWDPFEDD
;
A
#
# COMPACT_ATOMS: atom_id res chain seq x y z
N MET A 1 -22.91 -23.03 -41.79
CA MET A 1 -22.11 -21.81 -41.58
C MET A 1 -22.67 -21.16 -40.33
N THR A 2 -22.08 -21.51 -39.18
CA THR A 2 -22.45 -20.94 -37.89
C THR A 2 -21.79 -19.59 -37.77
N GLU A 3 -22.60 -18.54 -37.68
CA GLU A 3 -22.18 -17.17 -37.42
C GLU A 3 -21.35 -17.14 -36.14
N THR A 4 -20.03 -17.08 -36.27
CA THR A 4 -19.13 -16.64 -35.22
C THR A 4 -19.34 -15.15 -35.04
N THR A 5 -20.21 -14.78 -34.10
CA THR A 5 -20.33 -13.41 -33.62
C THR A 5 -18.94 -12.93 -33.22
N SER A 6 -18.45 -11.90 -33.89
CA SER A 6 -17.17 -11.23 -33.64
C SER A 6 -17.23 -10.46 -32.32
N GLY A 7 -17.31 -11.18 -31.21
CA GLY A 7 -17.14 -10.62 -29.87
C GLY A 7 -15.66 -10.37 -29.61
N GLY A 8 -15.27 -9.11 -29.46
CA GLY A 8 -13.91 -8.76 -29.08
C GLY A 8 -13.46 -9.51 -27.82
N TYR A 9 -12.15 -9.80 -27.73
CA TYR A 9 -11.56 -10.51 -26.59
C TYR A 9 -12.01 -9.89 -25.26
N GLN A 10 -12.62 -10.71 -24.40
CA GLN A 10 -13.09 -10.30 -23.08
C GLN A 10 -12.31 -11.07 -22.02
N VAL A 11 -11.60 -10.32 -21.17
CA VAL A 11 -10.86 -10.85 -20.01
C VAL A 11 -11.76 -11.74 -19.16
N LEU A 12 -11.25 -12.90 -18.74
CA LEU A 12 -12.01 -13.91 -17.98
C LEU A 12 -12.69 -13.33 -16.74
N ALA A 13 -12.00 -12.43 -16.01
CA ALA A 13 -12.54 -11.74 -14.84
C ALA A 13 -13.82 -10.92 -15.11
N ARG A 14 -14.07 -10.55 -16.36
CA ARG A 14 -15.32 -9.90 -16.80
C ARG A 14 -16.33 -10.92 -17.35
N LYS A 15 -15.87 -11.90 -18.13
CA LYS A 15 -16.71 -12.94 -18.75
C LYS A 15 -17.41 -13.82 -17.72
N TYR A 16 -16.70 -14.27 -16.68
CA TYR A 16 -17.24 -15.13 -15.61
C TYR A 16 -17.59 -14.36 -14.34
N ARG A 17 -17.90 -13.06 -14.46
CA ARG A 17 -18.36 -12.28 -13.31
C ARG A 17 -19.66 -12.91 -12.76
N PRO A 18 -19.74 -13.25 -11.47
CA PRO A 18 -20.93 -13.82 -10.85
C PRO A 18 -22.22 -13.07 -11.19
N ALA A 19 -23.24 -13.82 -11.62
CA ALA A 19 -24.53 -13.25 -12.02
C ALA A 19 -25.57 -13.34 -10.87
N THR A 20 -25.48 -14.36 -10.04
CA THR A 20 -26.42 -14.65 -8.95
C THR A 20 -25.68 -14.85 -7.62
N PHE A 21 -26.42 -14.92 -6.50
CA PHE A 21 -25.80 -15.24 -5.21
C PHE A 21 -25.25 -16.67 -5.14
N ALA A 22 -25.73 -17.59 -5.97
CA ALA A 22 -25.22 -18.96 -6.05
C ALA A 22 -23.84 -19.03 -6.71
N ASP A 23 -23.51 -18.05 -7.56
CA ASP A 23 -22.22 -17.99 -8.26
C ASP A 23 -21.11 -17.34 -7.41
N LEU A 24 -21.44 -16.82 -6.22
CA LEU A 24 -20.46 -16.22 -5.31
C LEU A 24 -19.72 -17.31 -4.54
N ILE A 25 -18.43 -17.46 -4.81
CA ILE A 25 -17.57 -18.44 -4.15
C ILE A 25 -17.08 -17.95 -2.78
N GLY A 26 -17.04 -18.84 -1.79
CA GLY A 26 -16.45 -18.61 -0.46
C GLY A 26 -17.16 -17.60 0.44
N GLN A 27 -18.37 -17.15 0.10
CA GLN A 27 -19.14 -16.15 0.86
C GLN A 27 -20.47 -16.69 1.41
N ASP A 28 -20.53 -17.97 1.78
CA ASP A 28 -21.77 -18.68 2.15
C ASP A 28 -22.56 -18.03 3.29
N ALA A 29 -21.86 -17.55 4.32
CA ALA A 29 -22.49 -16.92 5.48
C ALA A 29 -23.23 -15.62 5.12
N MET A 30 -22.62 -14.80 4.25
CA MET A 30 -23.23 -13.58 3.72
C MET A 30 -24.43 -13.93 2.83
N VAL A 31 -24.25 -14.87 1.90
CA VAL A 31 -25.31 -15.33 0.99
C VAL A 31 -26.51 -15.85 1.79
N ARG A 32 -26.30 -16.66 2.83
CA ARG A 32 -27.38 -17.15 3.71
C ARG A 32 -28.12 -16.01 4.42
N THR A 33 -27.37 -15.01 4.90
CA THR A 33 -27.97 -13.84 5.59
C THR A 33 -28.81 -13.01 4.63
N LEU A 34 -28.31 -12.77 3.42
CA LEU A 34 -29.06 -12.06 2.39
C LEU A 34 -30.30 -12.86 1.96
N LYS A 35 -30.18 -14.17 1.73
CA LYS A 35 -31.33 -15.04 1.41
C LYS A 35 -32.46 -14.88 2.42
N ASN A 36 -32.15 -15.03 3.71
CA ASN A 36 -33.12 -14.86 4.78
C ASN A 36 -33.74 -13.44 4.82
N ALA A 37 -32.97 -12.40 4.48
CA ALA A 37 -33.46 -11.02 4.48
C ALA A 37 -34.42 -10.75 3.32
N PHE A 38 -34.14 -11.28 2.13
CA PHE A 38 -35.02 -11.21 0.97
C PHE A 38 -36.32 -11.99 1.21
N ASP A 39 -36.23 -13.22 1.72
CA ASP A 39 -37.39 -14.07 2.01
C ASP A 39 -38.31 -13.44 3.08
N ALA A 40 -37.72 -12.77 4.07
CA ALA A 40 -38.47 -12.08 5.12
C ALA A 40 -38.97 -10.68 4.70
N GLY A 41 -38.62 -10.18 3.50
CA GLY A 41 -38.91 -8.81 3.07
C GLY A 41 -38.26 -7.73 3.93
N ARG A 42 -37.23 -8.07 4.72
CA ARG A 42 -36.54 -7.17 5.67
C ARG A 42 -35.18 -6.74 5.13
N ILE A 43 -35.21 -6.07 3.98
CA ILE A 43 -34.02 -5.59 3.29
C ILE A 43 -33.61 -4.23 3.87
N ALA A 44 -32.41 -4.16 4.48
CA ALA A 44 -31.88 -2.94 5.07
C ALA A 44 -31.84 -1.77 4.06
N GLN A 45 -31.93 -0.54 4.56
CA GLN A 45 -31.82 0.66 3.72
C GLN A 45 -30.40 0.88 3.16
N ALA A 46 -29.38 0.47 3.91
CA ALA A 46 -27.99 0.69 3.57
C ALA A 46 -27.16 -0.55 3.89
N PHE A 47 -26.29 -0.93 2.95
CA PHE A 47 -25.34 -2.02 3.07
C PHE A 47 -23.92 -1.47 2.98
N ILE A 48 -23.00 -2.05 3.73
CA ILE A 48 -21.57 -1.82 3.53
C ILE A 48 -20.83 -3.13 3.37
N MET A 49 -20.14 -3.26 2.24
CA MET A 49 -19.29 -4.39 1.89
C MET A 49 -17.84 -4.00 2.14
N THR A 50 -17.14 -4.80 2.94
CA THR A 50 -15.72 -4.61 3.16
C THR A 50 -14.94 -5.90 2.96
N GLY A 51 -13.70 -5.76 2.55
CA GLY A 51 -12.82 -6.88 2.21
C GLY A 51 -11.71 -6.40 1.29
N ILE A 52 -10.72 -7.26 1.05
CA ILE A 52 -9.62 -6.94 0.15
C ILE A 52 -10.11 -6.65 -1.28
N ARG A 53 -9.25 -6.07 -2.10
CA ARG A 53 -9.54 -5.89 -3.53
C ARG A 53 -9.81 -7.25 -4.18
N GLY A 54 -10.76 -7.29 -5.11
CA GLY A 54 -11.00 -8.48 -5.94
C GLY A 54 -11.76 -9.65 -5.32
N THR A 55 -12.24 -9.56 -4.08
CA THR A 55 -13.15 -10.57 -3.46
C THR A 55 -14.61 -10.50 -3.93
N GLY A 56 -14.96 -9.52 -4.78
CA GLY A 56 -16.30 -9.42 -5.36
C GLY A 56 -17.26 -8.44 -4.66
N LYS A 57 -16.76 -7.39 -3.98
CA LYS A 57 -17.59 -6.34 -3.35
C LYS A 57 -18.58 -5.70 -4.33
N THR A 58 -18.07 -5.03 -5.36
CA THR A 58 -18.89 -4.35 -6.39
C THR A 58 -19.79 -5.34 -7.15
N THR A 59 -19.29 -6.56 -7.40
CA THR A 59 -20.09 -7.64 -8.01
C THR A 59 -21.29 -8.01 -7.14
N THR A 60 -21.06 -8.20 -5.84
CA THR A 60 -22.14 -8.51 -4.89
C THR A 60 -23.12 -7.36 -4.78
N ALA A 61 -22.66 -6.10 -4.79
CA ALA A 61 -23.52 -4.92 -4.82
C ALA A 61 -24.46 -4.93 -6.04
N ARG A 62 -23.94 -5.25 -7.23
CA ARG A 62 -24.76 -5.40 -8.44
C ARG A 62 -25.73 -6.58 -8.36
N ILE A 63 -25.34 -7.70 -7.75
CA ILE A 63 -26.25 -8.85 -7.56
C ILE A 63 -27.40 -8.49 -6.61
N ILE A 64 -27.11 -7.78 -5.51
CA ILE A 64 -28.15 -7.25 -4.61
C ILE A 64 -29.09 -6.31 -5.37
N ALA A 65 -28.54 -5.38 -6.16
CA ALA A 65 -29.35 -4.46 -6.95
C ALA A 65 -30.26 -5.18 -7.96
N LYS A 66 -29.73 -6.19 -8.66
CA LYS A 66 -30.53 -7.07 -9.52
C LYS A 66 -31.62 -7.80 -8.74
N GLY A 67 -31.29 -8.39 -7.59
CA GLY A 67 -32.26 -9.10 -6.76
C GLY A 67 -33.41 -8.22 -6.29
N MET A 68 -33.12 -6.96 -5.91
CA MET A 68 -34.13 -6.00 -5.46
C MET A 68 -35.06 -5.52 -6.59
N ASN A 69 -34.52 -5.34 -7.80
CA ASN A 69 -35.22 -4.74 -8.94
C ASN A 69 -35.64 -5.74 -10.02
N CYS A 70 -35.37 -7.04 -9.83
CA CYS A 70 -35.81 -8.08 -10.74
C CYS A 70 -37.34 -8.14 -10.81
N THR A 71 -37.86 -8.21 -12.03
CA THR A 71 -39.29 -8.39 -12.34
C THR A 71 -39.60 -9.82 -12.79
N GLY A 72 -38.60 -10.71 -12.84
CA GLY A 72 -38.74 -12.06 -13.40
C GLY A 72 -38.87 -12.06 -14.93
N ALA A 73 -38.80 -13.25 -15.54
CA ALA A 73 -38.98 -13.40 -16.99
C ALA A 73 -40.39 -13.00 -17.45
N ASP A 74 -41.39 -13.23 -16.60
CA ASP A 74 -42.80 -12.93 -16.88
C ASP A 74 -43.24 -11.52 -16.45
N GLY A 75 -42.33 -10.70 -15.91
CA GLY A 75 -42.59 -9.32 -15.50
C GLY A 75 -43.37 -9.13 -14.18
N THR A 76 -43.84 -10.20 -13.54
CA THR A 76 -44.66 -10.16 -12.31
C THR A 76 -43.91 -10.54 -11.03
N GLY A 77 -42.59 -10.71 -11.10
CA GLY A 77 -41.74 -11.15 -9.99
C GLY A 77 -41.54 -10.09 -8.89
N GLY A 78 -41.33 -10.59 -7.66
CA GLY A 78 -40.91 -9.81 -6.51
C GLY A 78 -39.39 -9.76 -6.34
N PRO A 79 -38.90 -9.03 -5.32
CA PRO A 79 -37.50 -9.11 -4.91
C PRO A 79 -37.08 -10.56 -4.68
N THR A 80 -35.96 -10.97 -5.27
CA THR A 80 -35.52 -12.38 -5.30
C THR A 80 -34.02 -12.48 -5.08
N THR A 81 -33.59 -13.63 -4.57
CA THR A 81 -32.17 -14.00 -4.46
C THR A 81 -31.64 -14.67 -5.73
N GLU A 82 -32.54 -15.02 -6.65
CA GLU A 82 -32.23 -15.64 -7.93
C GLU A 82 -32.72 -14.69 -9.03
N PRO A 83 -32.01 -13.57 -9.29
CA PRO A 83 -32.37 -12.66 -10.36
C PRO A 83 -32.33 -13.38 -11.71
N CYS A 84 -33.36 -13.21 -12.53
CA CYS A 84 -33.56 -14.02 -13.75
C CYS A 84 -32.50 -13.81 -14.83
N GLY A 85 -31.75 -12.70 -14.80
CA GLY A 85 -30.71 -12.39 -15.78
C GLY A 85 -31.21 -11.98 -17.16
N VAL A 86 -32.50 -12.15 -17.46
CA VAL A 86 -33.09 -11.92 -18.79
C VAL A 86 -34.01 -10.71 -18.87
N CYS A 87 -34.55 -10.21 -17.75
CA CYS A 87 -35.42 -9.02 -17.79
C CYS A 87 -34.60 -7.73 -18.00
N ASP A 88 -35.26 -6.70 -18.52
CA ASP A 88 -34.62 -5.40 -18.84
C ASP A 88 -33.82 -4.83 -17.66
N ASN A 89 -34.37 -4.90 -16.45
CA ASN A 89 -33.69 -4.44 -15.24
C ASN A 89 -32.41 -5.26 -14.97
N CYS A 90 -32.46 -6.58 -15.10
CA CYS A 90 -31.30 -7.45 -14.85
C CYS A 90 -30.18 -7.20 -15.87
N VAL A 91 -30.52 -7.09 -17.15
CA VAL A 91 -29.57 -6.85 -18.24
C VAL A 91 -28.94 -5.45 -18.10
N ALA A 92 -29.76 -4.41 -17.91
CA ALA A 92 -29.25 -3.05 -17.78
C ALA A 92 -28.38 -2.85 -16.53
N ILE A 93 -28.67 -3.52 -15.40
CA ILE A 93 -27.81 -3.47 -14.20
C ILE A 93 -26.50 -4.24 -14.43
N ALA A 94 -26.54 -5.38 -15.11
CA ALA A 94 -25.33 -6.14 -15.43
C ALA A 94 -24.36 -5.33 -16.31
N GLU A 95 -24.91 -4.60 -17.28
CA GLU A 95 -24.18 -3.72 -18.21
C GLU A 95 -23.80 -2.36 -17.60
N GLY A 96 -24.36 -2.00 -16.44
CA GLY A 96 -24.07 -0.75 -15.74
C GLY A 96 -24.73 0.49 -16.34
N ARG A 97 -25.82 0.32 -17.10
CA ARG A 97 -26.55 1.41 -17.79
C ARG A 97 -27.96 1.65 -17.26
N HIS A 98 -28.28 1.13 -16.09
CA HIS A 98 -29.62 1.22 -15.53
C HIS A 98 -29.86 2.60 -14.90
N VAL A 99 -30.93 3.28 -15.31
CA VAL A 99 -31.27 4.65 -14.84
C VAL A 99 -31.51 4.73 -13.33
N ASP A 100 -32.18 3.75 -12.72
CA ASP A 100 -32.43 3.71 -11.28
C ASP A 100 -31.33 3.02 -10.45
N VAL A 101 -30.25 2.52 -11.06
CA VAL A 101 -29.11 1.93 -10.34
C VAL A 101 -27.85 2.69 -10.72
N MET A 102 -27.50 3.65 -9.88
CA MET A 102 -26.39 4.56 -10.12
C MET A 102 -25.14 4.02 -9.43
N GLU A 103 -24.15 3.64 -10.24
CA GLU A 103 -22.83 3.24 -9.75
C GLU A 103 -21.86 4.42 -9.85
N MET A 104 -21.26 4.78 -8.72
CA MET A 104 -20.28 5.85 -8.61
C MET A 104 -19.00 5.30 -7.98
N ASP A 105 -17.86 5.57 -8.61
CA ASP A 105 -16.55 5.32 -8.01
C ASP A 105 -16.07 6.55 -7.24
N ALA A 106 -16.03 6.45 -5.91
CA ALA A 106 -15.61 7.53 -5.04
C ALA A 106 -14.13 7.90 -5.22
N ALA A 107 -13.30 7.05 -5.82
CA ALA A 107 -11.92 7.40 -6.14
C ALA A 107 -11.85 8.46 -7.26
N SER A 108 -12.83 8.47 -8.18
CA SER A 108 -12.94 9.45 -9.26
C SER A 108 -13.81 10.66 -8.89
N ARG A 109 -14.80 10.46 -8.02
CA ARG A 109 -15.77 11.49 -7.58
C ARG A 109 -15.74 11.59 -6.05
N THR A 110 -14.74 12.31 -5.54
CA THR A 110 -14.47 12.45 -4.09
C THR A 110 -15.21 13.62 -3.44
N GLY A 111 -15.75 14.52 -4.26
CA GLY A 111 -16.23 15.84 -3.87
C GLY A 111 -17.59 15.83 -3.18
N VAL A 112 -17.87 16.90 -2.42
CA VAL A 112 -19.19 17.13 -1.82
C VAL A 112 -20.23 17.45 -2.89
N GLY A 113 -19.82 18.06 -4.00
CA GLY A 113 -20.69 18.38 -5.14
C GLY A 113 -21.35 17.13 -5.71
N ASP A 114 -20.54 16.13 -6.06
CA ASP A 114 -21.02 14.85 -6.61
C ASP A 114 -22.03 14.16 -5.69
N ILE A 115 -21.76 14.16 -4.38
CA ILE A 115 -22.66 13.60 -3.39
C ILE A 115 -23.95 14.43 -3.22
N ARG A 116 -23.88 15.76 -3.35
CA ARG A 116 -25.09 16.60 -3.31
C ARG A 116 -26.01 16.32 -4.49
N GLU A 117 -25.46 16.11 -5.69
CA GLU A 117 -26.26 15.71 -6.85
C GLU A 117 -26.99 14.37 -6.60
N ILE A 118 -26.29 13.41 -5.97
CA ILE A 118 -26.91 12.15 -5.54
C ILE A 118 -28.04 12.43 -4.54
N ILE A 119 -27.79 13.21 -3.48
CA ILE A 119 -28.78 13.54 -2.45
C ILE A 119 -30.00 14.26 -3.04
N ASP A 120 -29.81 15.21 -3.95
CA ASP A 120 -30.93 15.92 -4.58
C ASP A 120 -31.78 14.96 -5.43
N SER A 121 -31.14 13.97 -6.06
CA SER A 121 -31.84 12.95 -6.85
C SER A 121 -32.59 11.90 -6.00
N VAL A 122 -32.25 11.73 -4.72
CA VAL A 122 -32.86 10.74 -3.80
C VAL A 122 -34.34 11.02 -3.55
N HIS A 123 -34.75 12.30 -3.60
CA HIS A 123 -36.14 12.71 -3.35
C HIS A 123 -37.12 12.24 -4.42
N TYR A 124 -36.64 11.90 -5.62
CA TYR A 124 -37.47 11.41 -6.71
C TYR A 124 -37.62 9.88 -6.66
N ARG A 125 -38.81 9.38 -6.99
CA ARG A 125 -39.07 7.93 -7.12
C ARG A 125 -38.30 7.35 -8.30
N ALA A 126 -38.11 6.03 -8.27
CA ALA A 126 -37.55 5.28 -9.39
C ALA A 126 -38.44 5.39 -10.64
N ALA A 127 -37.82 5.47 -11.82
CA ALA A 127 -38.48 5.66 -13.09
C ALA A 127 -39.11 4.37 -13.62
N SER A 128 -38.38 3.25 -13.56
CA SER A 128 -38.82 1.95 -14.07
C SER A 128 -38.65 0.81 -13.07
N ALA A 129 -37.77 0.96 -12.07
CA ALA A 129 -37.50 -0.06 -11.08
C ALA A 129 -38.32 0.10 -9.78
N ARG A 130 -38.28 -0.93 -8.94
CA ARG A 130 -38.93 -0.94 -7.62
C ARG A 130 -38.20 -0.04 -6.62
N TYR A 131 -36.86 -0.09 -6.65
CA TYR A 131 -35.98 0.70 -5.79
C TYR A 131 -34.99 1.49 -6.63
N LYS A 132 -34.69 2.71 -6.17
CA LYS A 132 -33.58 3.51 -6.64
C LYS A 132 -32.34 3.19 -5.79
N ILE A 133 -31.29 2.69 -6.43
CA ILE A 133 -30.13 2.12 -5.75
C ILE A 133 -28.89 2.92 -6.09
N TYR A 134 -28.16 3.34 -5.06
CA TYR A 134 -26.86 4.00 -5.20
C TYR A 134 -25.76 3.06 -4.75
N ILE A 135 -24.90 2.66 -5.68
CA ILE A 135 -23.71 1.86 -5.41
C ILE A 135 -22.53 2.83 -5.38
N ILE A 136 -21.88 2.97 -4.23
CA ILE A 136 -20.68 3.81 -4.08
C ILE A 136 -19.48 2.89 -3.80
N ASP A 137 -18.63 2.74 -4.81
CA ASP A 137 -17.39 1.96 -4.70
C ASP A 137 -16.25 2.81 -4.12
N GLU A 138 -15.33 2.13 -3.45
CA GLU A 138 -14.22 2.71 -2.67
C GLU A 138 -14.64 3.92 -1.81
N VAL A 139 -15.76 3.80 -1.08
CA VAL A 139 -16.37 4.91 -0.32
C VAL A 139 -15.42 5.60 0.66
N HIS A 140 -14.37 4.90 1.11
CA HIS A 140 -13.34 5.47 1.97
C HIS A 140 -12.53 6.61 1.34
N MET A 141 -12.63 6.79 0.01
CA MET A 141 -12.01 7.88 -0.74
C MET A 141 -12.86 9.17 -0.72
N LEU A 142 -14.10 9.12 -0.23
CA LEU A 142 -14.92 10.32 -0.08
C LEU A 142 -14.32 11.29 0.95
N SER A 143 -14.44 12.58 0.65
CA SER A 143 -14.09 13.64 1.60
C SER A 143 -14.97 13.60 2.85
N THR A 144 -14.45 14.09 3.99
CA THR A 144 -15.21 14.16 5.26
C THR A 144 -16.50 14.97 5.12
N SER A 145 -16.47 16.04 4.32
CA SER A 145 -17.63 16.87 4.03
C SER A 145 -18.68 16.13 3.17
N ALA A 146 -18.26 15.27 2.25
CA ALA A 146 -19.15 14.40 1.48
C ALA A 146 -19.84 13.37 2.39
N PHE A 147 -19.11 12.74 3.31
CA PHE A 147 -19.71 11.87 4.32
C PHE A 147 -20.76 12.56 5.18
N ASN A 148 -20.46 13.78 5.66
CA ASN A 148 -21.39 14.54 6.49
C ASN A 148 -22.67 14.91 5.73
N ALA A 149 -22.57 15.18 4.42
CA ALA A 149 -23.74 15.45 3.59
C ALA A 149 -24.66 14.21 3.48
N LEU A 150 -24.10 13.00 3.41
CA LEU A 150 -24.87 11.75 3.34
C LEU A 150 -25.58 11.38 4.65
N LEU A 151 -25.13 11.87 5.81
CA LEU A 151 -25.62 11.42 7.12
C LEU A 151 -27.13 11.63 7.28
N LYS A 152 -27.65 12.79 6.89
CA LYS A 152 -29.09 13.10 7.00
C LYS A 152 -29.92 12.12 6.16
N THR A 153 -29.47 11.83 4.96
CA THR A 153 -30.13 10.90 4.03
C THR A 153 -30.03 9.45 4.48
N LEU A 154 -28.95 9.07 5.17
CA LEU A 154 -28.78 7.73 5.73
C LEU A 154 -29.57 7.52 7.04
N GLU A 155 -29.82 8.59 7.79
CA GLU A 155 -30.66 8.57 8.99
C GLU A 155 -32.13 8.33 8.65
N GLU A 156 -32.65 9.06 7.67
CA GLU A 156 -34.05 9.01 7.26
C GLU A 156 -34.17 8.82 5.73
N PRO A 157 -33.72 7.67 5.17
CA PRO A 157 -33.81 7.43 3.75
C PRO A 157 -35.28 7.20 3.33
N PRO A 158 -35.71 7.71 2.17
CA PRO A 158 -37.00 7.34 1.60
C PRO A 158 -37.11 5.82 1.39
N GLU A 159 -38.31 5.26 1.56
CA GLU A 159 -38.53 3.79 1.47
C GLU A 159 -38.12 3.19 0.12
N HIS A 160 -38.19 3.97 -0.96
CA HIS A 160 -37.82 3.56 -2.32
C HIS A 160 -36.33 3.66 -2.61
N VAL A 161 -35.50 4.13 -1.66
CA VAL A 161 -34.06 4.33 -1.87
C VAL A 161 -33.24 3.34 -1.07
N LYS A 162 -32.20 2.81 -1.71
CA LYS A 162 -31.24 1.89 -1.08
C LYS A 162 -29.80 2.33 -1.38
N PHE A 163 -28.94 2.25 -0.38
CA PHE A 163 -27.51 2.54 -0.52
C PHE A 163 -26.69 1.27 -0.39
N ILE A 164 -25.68 1.10 -1.24
CA ILE A 164 -24.72 0.00 -1.16
C ILE A 164 -23.32 0.59 -1.25
N PHE A 165 -22.58 0.52 -0.15
CA PHE A 165 -21.20 0.99 -0.06
C PHE A 165 -20.24 -0.18 -0.23
N ALA A 166 -19.15 0.02 -0.97
CA ALA A 166 -18.03 -0.92 -1.01
C ALA A 166 -16.74 -0.20 -0.59
N THR A 167 -15.91 -0.87 0.21
CA THR A 167 -14.61 -0.31 0.64
C THR A 167 -13.57 -1.39 0.93
N THR A 168 -12.33 -1.12 0.53
CA THR A 168 -11.16 -1.87 0.97
C THR A 168 -10.68 -1.48 2.38
N GLU A 169 -10.96 -0.26 2.83
CA GLU A 169 -10.48 0.29 4.10
C GLU A 169 -11.63 0.73 5.01
N ILE A 170 -12.25 -0.21 5.73
CA ILE A 170 -13.39 0.08 6.60
C ILE A 170 -13.08 1.08 7.73
N ARG A 171 -11.81 1.13 8.19
CA ARG A 171 -11.37 2.01 9.28
C ARG A 171 -11.37 3.49 8.92
N LYS A 172 -11.30 3.82 7.63
CA LYS A 172 -11.37 5.19 7.12
C LYS A 172 -12.81 5.70 7.02
N VAL A 173 -13.80 4.81 7.07
CA VAL A 173 -15.22 5.19 7.01
C VAL A 173 -15.68 5.64 8.40
N PRO A 174 -16.34 6.80 8.54
CA PRO A 174 -16.83 7.28 9.84
C PRO A 174 -17.78 6.29 10.52
N VAL A 175 -17.62 6.11 11.84
CA VAL A 175 -18.47 5.22 12.64
C VAL A 175 -19.95 5.60 12.55
N THR A 176 -20.25 6.88 12.35
CA THR A 176 -21.60 7.40 12.14
C THR A 176 -22.29 6.83 10.90
N VAL A 177 -21.53 6.51 9.85
CA VAL A 177 -22.05 5.84 8.65
C VAL A 177 -22.18 4.34 8.92
N LEU A 178 -21.15 3.75 9.54
CA LEU A 178 -21.12 2.30 9.84
C LEU A 178 -22.29 1.86 10.73
N SER A 179 -22.68 2.66 11.71
CA SER A 179 -23.79 2.33 12.62
C SER A 179 -25.16 2.30 11.92
N ARG A 180 -25.27 2.86 10.71
CA ARG A 180 -26.50 2.95 9.92
C ARG A 180 -26.53 1.98 8.74
N CYS A 181 -25.46 1.20 8.56
CA CYS A 181 -25.33 0.24 7.48
C CYS A 181 -25.33 -1.19 8.04
N GLN A 182 -25.97 -2.11 7.32
CA GLN A 182 -25.74 -3.53 7.53
C GLN A 182 -24.38 -3.90 6.94
N ARG A 183 -23.44 -4.29 7.80
CA ARG A 183 -22.08 -4.62 7.41
C ARG A 183 -21.93 -6.09 6.98
N PHE A 184 -21.25 -6.29 5.85
CA PHE A 184 -20.85 -7.58 5.33
C PHE A 184 -19.35 -7.62 5.05
N ASP A 185 -18.67 -8.57 5.68
CA ASP A 185 -17.23 -8.76 5.55
C ASP A 185 -16.97 -9.89 4.56
N LEU A 186 -16.52 -9.54 3.35
CA LEU A 186 -16.11 -10.48 2.32
C LEU A 186 -14.71 -11.00 2.66
N ARG A 187 -14.64 -12.29 2.97
CA ARG A 187 -13.40 -12.96 3.37
C ARG A 187 -12.54 -13.29 2.16
N ARG A 188 -11.24 -13.50 2.40
CA ARG A 188 -10.34 -14.08 1.39
C ARG A 188 -10.85 -15.49 1.04
N ILE A 189 -10.73 -15.85 -0.23
CA ILE A 189 -11.13 -17.18 -0.69
C ILE A 189 -10.06 -18.18 -0.28
N GLU A 190 -10.49 -19.31 0.27
CA GLU A 190 -9.62 -20.41 0.65
C GLU A 190 -8.97 -21.04 -0.61
N PRO A 191 -7.69 -21.45 -0.54
CA PRO A 191 -6.97 -21.97 -1.70
C PRO A 191 -7.67 -23.14 -2.40
N GLU A 192 -8.24 -24.10 -1.66
CA GLU A 192 -8.94 -25.26 -2.21
C GLU A 192 -10.15 -24.82 -3.06
N VAL A 193 -10.91 -23.85 -2.57
CA VAL A 193 -12.08 -23.28 -3.26
C VAL A 193 -11.64 -22.52 -4.51
N MET A 194 -10.52 -21.78 -4.42
CA MET A 194 -9.98 -21.04 -5.57
C MET A 194 -9.47 -21.99 -6.65
N ILE A 195 -8.69 -23.02 -6.31
CA ILE A 195 -8.16 -23.99 -7.26
C ILE A 195 -9.31 -24.69 -7.99
N ALA A 196 -10.31 -25.18 -7.25
CA ALA A 196 -11.49 -25.82 -7.84
C ALA A 196 -12.26 -24.86 -8.78
N HIS A 197 -12.35 -23.59 -8.42
CA HIS A 197 -12.98 -22.57 -9.26
C HIS A 197 -12.19 -22.32 -10.56
N LEU A 198 -10.86 -22.17 -10.47
CA LEU A 198 -9.99 -21.97 -11.63
C LEU A 198 -10.01 -23.20 -12.56
N GLN A 199 -9.99 -24.42 -12.01
CA GLN A 199 -10.15 -25.67 -12.77
C GLN A 199 -11.47 -25.69 -13.54
N SER A 200 -12.58 -25.30 -12.90
CA SER A 200 -13.89 -25.22 -13.57
C SER A 200 -13.89 -24.22 -14.73
N ILE A 201 -13.21 -23.09 -14.59
CA ILE A 201 -13.12 -22.08 -15.66
C ILE A 201 -12.19 -22.55 -16.78
N ALA A 202 -11.03 -23.13 -16.46
CA ALA A 202 -10.09 -23.67 -17.44
C ALA A 202 -10.78 -24.72 -18.33
N ALA A 203 -11.60 -25.61 -17.74
CA ALA A 203 -12.42 -26.56 -18.47
C ALA A 203 -13.44 -25.90 -19.41
N LYS A 204 -14.05 -24.77 -19.02
CA LYS A 204 -15.00 -24.04 -19.88
C LYS A 204 -14.32 -23.30 -21.04
N GLU A 205 -13.08 -22.87 -20.86
CA GLU A 205 -12.27 -22.25 -21.92
C GLU A 205 -11.52 -23.29 -22.78
N ASN A 206 -11.66 -24.59 -22.49
CA ASN A 206 -10.85 -25.66 -23.09
C ASN A 206 -9.34 -25.39 -22.99
N ALA A 207 -8.89 -24.82 -21.87
CA ALA A 207 -7.49 -24.58 -21.57
C ALA A 207 -6.93 -25.73 -20.71
N GLU A 208 -5.82 -26.31 -21.14
CA GLU A 208 -5.09 -27.31 -20.37
C GLU A 208 -4.10 -26.59 -19.43
N ILE A 209 -4.33 -26.65 -18.12
CA ILE A 209 -3.46 -26.03 -17.12
C ILE A 209 -3.10 -27.09 -16.07
N ALA A 210 -1.80 -27.28 -15.83
CA ALA A 210 -1.31 -28.21 -14.82
C ALA A 210 -1.78 -27.80 -13.39
N GLU A 211 -2.03 -28.78 -12.52
CA GLU A 211 -2.51 -28.54 -11.16
C GLU A 211 -1.52 -27.68 -10.34
N ASP A 212 -0.23 -27.97 -10.44
CA ASP A 212 0.83 -27.17 -9.80
C ASP A 212 0.88 -25.73 -10.33
N ALA A 213 0.48 -25.48 -11.57
CA ALA A 213 0.40 -24.13 -12.13
C ALA A 213 -0.80 -23.35 -11.54
N LEU A 214 -1.94 -24.01 -11.34
CA LEU A 214 -3.10 -23.43 -10.66
C LEU A 214 -2.83 -23.12 -9.19
N ALA A 215 -2.07 -23.97 -8.51
CA ALA A 215 -1.59 -23.72 -7.16
C ALA A 215 -0.73 -22.45 -7.07
N LEU A 216 0.19 -22.24 -8.03
CA LEU A 216 1.01 -21.02 -8.10
C LEU A 216 0.17 -19.76 -8.34
N ILE A 217 -0.78 -19.81 -9.27
CA ILE A 217 -1.71 -18.70 -9.53
C ILE A 217 -2.54 -18.38 -8.28
N THR A 218 -3.05 -19.41 -7.62
CA THR A 218 -3.85 -19.26 -6.39
C THR A 218 -3.06 -18.59 -5.28
N ARG A 219 -1.81 -19.01 -5.08
CA ARG A 219 -0.89 -18.42 -4.10
C ARG A 219 -0.61 -16.95 -4.42
N ALA A 220 -0.26 -16.66 -5.69
CA ALA A 220 0.04 -15.29 -6.14
C ALA A 220 -1.16 -14.34 -6.05
N ALA A 221 -2.39 -14.87 -6.13
CA ALA A 221 -3.61 -14.08 -6.03
C ALA A 221 -4.02 -13.72 -4.59
N GLU A 222 -3.41 -14.34 -3.57
CA GLU A 222 -3.69 -14.11 -2.14
C GLU A 222 -5.19 -14.13 -1.77
N GLY A 223 -5.98 -14.99 -2.41
CA GLY A 223 -7.43 -15.10 -2.17
C GLY A 223 -8.30 -14.04 -2.86
N SER A 224 -7.74 -13.24 -3.77
CA SER A 224 -8.46 -12.35 -4.69
C SER A 224 -8.89 -13.10 -5.96
N VAL A 225 -10.20 -13.25 -6.17
CA VAL A 225 -10.74 -13.94 -7.36
C VAL A 225 -10.41 -13.18 -8.63
N ARG A 226 -10.53 -11.85 -8.60
CA ARG A 226 -10.22 -11.00 -9.76
C ARG A 226 -8.77 -11.16 -10.19
N ASP A 227 -7.84 -11.17 -9.25
CA ASP A 227 -6.42 -11.27 -9.57
C ASP A 227 -6.07 -12.69 -10.03
N ALA A 228 -6.61 -13.74 -9.37
CA ALA A 228 -6.46 -15.12 -9.81
C ALA A 228 -6.91 -15.34 -11.27
N MET A 229 -8.09 -14.82 -11.62
CA MET A 229 -8.61 -14.91 -12.99
C MET A 229 -7.78 -14.10 -13.99
N SER A 230 -7.23 -12.96 -13.58
CA SER A 230 -6.38 -12.13 -14.45
C SER A 230 -5.04 -12.81 -14.71
N LEU A 231 -4.45 -13.43 -13.70
CA LEU A 231 -3.23 -14.23 -13.83
C LEU A 231 -3.46 -15.48 -14.68
N MET A 232 -4.61 -16.15 -14.51
CA MET A 232 -4.96 -17.30 -15.36
C MET A 232 -5.15 -16.90 -16.82
N ASP A 233 -5.80 -15.76 -17.08
CA ASP A 233 -5.98 -15.22 -18.44
C ASP A 233 -4.64 -14.94 -19.14
N GLN A 234 -3.69 -14.37 -18.40
CA GLN A 234 -2.31 -14.17 -18.86
C GLN A 234 -1.60 -15.51 -19.12
N ALA A 235 -1.76 -16.49 -18.22
CA ALA A 235 -1.14 -17.80 -18.32
C ALA A 235 -1.66 -18.61 -19.51
N ILE A 236 -2.95 -18.50 -19.83
CA ILE A 236 -3.57 -19.10 -21.03
C ILE A 236 -3.05 -18.41 -22.29
N SER A 237 -2.96 -17.07 -22.29
CA SER A 237 -2.48 -16.30 -23.45
C SER A 237 -1.00 -16.56 -23.78
N HIS A 238 -0.19 -16.88 -22.77
CA HIS A 238 1.24 -17.18 -22.92
C HIS A 238 1.51 -18.67 -23.23
N GLY A 239 0.59 -19.56 -22.89
CA GLY A 239 0.70 -21.01 -23.13
C GLY A 239 0.39 -21.37 -24.58
N ALA A 240 1.38 -21.87 -25.32
CA ALA A 240 1.18 -22.46 -26.64
C ALA A 240 0.78 -23.96 -26.51
N GLY A 241 -0.28 -24.25 -25.75
CA GLY A 241 -0.69 -25.62 -25.38
C GLY A 241 -0.97 -25.74 -23.88
N GLU A 242 -0.55 -26.84 -23.26
CA GLU A 242 -0.65 -27.02 -21.80
C GLU A 242 0.19 -25.97 -21.06
N THR A 243 -0.45 -25.20 -20.18
CA THR A 243 0.21 -24.24 -19.30
C THR A 243 0.80 -24.97 -18.09
N THR A 244 2.12 -25.01 -18.04
CA THR A 244 2.90 -25.72 -17.02
C THR A 244 3.38 -24.81 -15.89
N ALA A 245 3.76 -25.39 -14.73
CA ALA A 245 4.26 -24.62 -13.59
C ALA A 245 5.50 -23.75 -13.91
N PRO A 246 6.51 -24.22 -14.68
CA PRO A 246 7.66 -23.38 -15.07
C PRO A 246 7.26 -22.14 -15.87
N GLN A 247 6.28 -22.26 -16.79
CA GLN A 247 5.79 -21.12 -17.57
C GLN A 247 5.10 -20.08 -16.68
N VAL A 248 4.27 -20.53 -15.73
CA VAL A 248 3.62 -19.63 -14.76
C VAL A 248 4.64 -18.97 -13.84
N ARG A 249 5.67 -19.68 -13.38
CA ARG A 249 6.75 -19.08 -12.58
C ARG A 249 7.49 -17.99 -13.34
N ALA A 250 7.86 -18.27 -14.60
CA ALA A 250 8.50 -17.28 -15.48
C ALA A 250 7.60 -16.05 -15.70
N MET A 251 6.30 -16.27 -15.94
CA MET A 251 5.31 -15.19 -16.07
C MET A 251 5.21 -14.32 -14.81
N LEU A 252 5.22 -14.94 -13.63
CA LEU A 252 5.12 -14.25 -12.34
C LEU A 252 6.46 -13.70 -11.84
N GLY A 253 7.57 -14.00 -12.52
CA GLY A 253 8.91 -13.66 -12.05
C GLY A 253 9.29 -14.33 -10.73
N LEU A 254 8.69 -15.48 -10.42
CA LEU A 254 8.95 -16.22 -9.19
C LEU A 254 10.21 -17.07 -9.34
N ALA A 255 11.04 -17.11 -8.30
CA ALA A 255 12.14 -18.06 -8.24
C ALA A 255 11.60 -19.50 -8.17
N ASP A 256 12.39 -20.44 -8.66
CA ASP A 256 12.04 -21.84 -8.49
C ASP A 256 12.16 -22.23 -7.01
N ARG A 257 11.02 -22.45 -6.37
CA ARG A 257 10.95 -22.81 -4.95
C ARG A 257 11.76 -24.06 -4.60
N GLY A 258 11.92 -25.00 -5.54
CA GLY A 258 12.81 -26.15 -5.36
C GLY A 258 14.27 -25.71 -5.13
N ARG A 259 14.74 -24.76 -5.93
CA ARG A 259 16.07 -24.16 -5.80
C ARG A 259 16.23 -23.31 -4.55
N VAL A 260 15.17 -22.60 -4.13
CA VAL A 260 15.20 -21.86 -2.86
C VAL A 260 15.24 -22.84 -1.67
N LEU A 261 14.57 -23.99 -1.74
CA LEU A 261 14.70 -25.06 -0.74
C LEU A 261 16.12 -25.67 -0.73
N ASP A 262 16.77 -25.80 -1.90
CA ASP A 262 18.17 -26.24 -1.98
C ASP A 262 19.10 -25.22 -1.33
N LEU A 263 18.92 -23.93 -1.63
CA LEU A 263 19.64 -22.83 -1.00
C LEU A 263 19.42 -22.81 0.52
N PHE A 264 18.17 -23.00 0.97
CA PHE A 264 17.85 -23.09 2.39
C PHE A 264 18.60 -24.24 3.07
N ASP A 265 18.64 -25.42 2.45
CA ASP A 265 19.36 -26.58 2.97
C ASP A 265 20.89 -26.32 3.06
N LEU A 266 21.48 -25.71 2.04
CA LEU A 266 22.90 -25.31 2.04
C LEU A 266 23.21 -24.31 3.17
N ILE A 267 22.36 -23.31 3.36
CA ILE A 267 22.49 -22.33 4.44
C ILE A 267 22.40 -23.03 5.80
N MET A 268 21.42 -23.91 6.00
CA MET A 268 21.22 -24.61 7.28
C MET A 268 22.35 -25.60 7.60
N LYS A 269 23.04 -26.12 6.58
CA LYS A 269 24.27 -26.93 6.73
C LYS A 269 25.53 -26.10 6.97
N GLY A 270 25.46 -24.78 6.81
CA GLY A 270 26.61 -23.87 6.93
C GLY A 270 27.53 -23.87 5.71
N ASP A 271 27.09 -24.39 4.56
CA ASP A 271 27.88 -24.39 3.32
C ASP A 271 27.77 -23.04 2.61
N ALA A 272 28.60 -22.09 3.03
CA ALA A 272 28.64 -20.74 2.45
C ALA A 272 29.04 -20.74 0.97
N ALA A 273 29.95 -21.62 0.56
CA ALA A 273 30.42 -21.67 -0.82
C ALA A 273 29.32 -22.19 -1.76
N GLY A 274 28.65 -23.28 -1.37
CA GLY A 274 27.51 -23.82 -2.10
C GLY A 274 26.35 -22.83 -2.16
N ALA A 275 26.01 -22.17 -1.04
CA ALA A 275 24.91 -21.22 -0.98
C ALA A 275 25.14 -19.98 -1.88
N LEU A 276 26.37 -19.44 -1.90
CA LEU A 276 26.71 -18.32 -2.79
C LEU A 276 26.68 -18.72 -4.26
N GLN A 277 27.17 -19.92 -4.60
CA GLN A 277 27.10 -20.44 -5.95
C GLN A 277 25.65 -20.63 -6.42
N GLU A 278 24.79 -21.15 -5.56
CA GLU A 278 23.37 -21.34 -5.85
C GLU A 278 22.64 -20.01 -6.06
N LEU A 279 22.87 -19.02 -5.18
CA LEU A 279 22.32 -17.67 -5.38
C LEU A 279 22.81 -17.04 -6.69
N SER A 280 24.10 -17.16 -7.01
CA SER A 280 24.67 -16.65 -8.26
C SER A 280 24.06 -17.32 -9.49
N SER A 281 23.81 -18.63 -9.44
CA SER A 281 23.15 -19.35 -10.52
C SER A 281 21.69 -18.93 -10.68
N GLN A 282 20.94 -18.75 -9.59
CA GLN A 282 19.56 -18.24 -9.66
C GLN A 282 19.52 -16.83 -10.28
N TYR A 283 20.47 -15.97 -9.92
CA TYR A 283 20.59 -14.63 -10.49
C TYR A 283 20.94 -14.66 -11.99
N ALA A 284 21.83 -15.56 -12.41
CA ALA A 284 22.17 -15.74 -13.82
C ALA A 284 20.96 -16.18 -14.66
N ASP A 285 20.02 -16.91 -14.05
CA ASP A 285 18.76 -17.33 -14.65
C ASP A 285 17.65 -16.25 -14.54
N GLY A 286 17.98 -15.06 -14.04
CA GLY A 286 17.10 -13.88 -14.00
C GLY A 286 16.29 -13.70 -12.72
N ALA A 287 16.55 -14.49 -11.66
CA ALA A 287 15.89 -14.30 -10.39
C ALA A 287 16.33 -13.00 -9.69
N ASP A 288 15.37 -12.26 -9.13
CA ASP A 288 15.66 -11.08 -8.32
C ASP A 288 16.21 -11.50 -6.93
N PRO A 289 17.39 -11.03 -6.49
CA PRO A 289 17.96 -11.43 -5.19
C PRO A 289 17.06 -11.10 -4.00
N MET A 290 16.30 -10.01 -4.10
CA MET A 290 15.33 -9.61 -3.08
C MET A 290 14.16 -10.59 -3.01
N ALA A 291 13.64 -11.06 -4.15
CA ALA A 291 12.64 -12.13 -4.20
C ALA A 291 13.15 -13.43 -3.58
N VAL A 292 14.39 -13.87 -3.90
CA VAL A 292 14.98 -15.09 -3.32
C VAL A 292 15.07 -15.01 -1.79
N LEU A 293 15.48 -13.87 -1.23
CA LEU A 293 15.51 -13.68 0.23
C LEU A 293 14.12 -13.69 0.87
N ARG A 294 13.09 -13.17 0.17
CA ARG A 294 11.70 -13.26 0.64
C ARG A 294 11.22 -14.70 0.64
N ASP A 295 11.50 -15.45 -0.42
CA ASP A 295 11.15 -16.86 -0.52
C ASP A 295 11.85 -17.69 0.58
N LEU A 296 13.11 -17.38 0.90
CA LEU A 296 13.81 -17.98 2.06
C LEU A 296 13.10 -17.67 3.39
N ALA A 297 12.60 -16.44 3.57
CA ALA A 297 11.84 -16.07 4.75
C ALA A 297 10.51 -16.83 4.81
N GLU A 298 9.78 -16.93 3.69
CA GLU A 298 8.55 -17.70 3.58
C GLU A 298 8.76 -19.18 3.89
N ILE A 299 9.81 -19.80 3.35
CA ILE A 299 10.18 -21.18 3.67
C ILE A 299 10.52 -21.33 5.16
N THR A 300 11.29 -20.39 5.72
CA THR A 300 11.62 -20.39 7.16
C THR A 300 10.34 -20.35 8.01
N HIS A 301 9.40 -19.47 7.66
CA HIS A 301 8.11 -19.39 8.33
C HIS A 301 7.31 -20.69 8.17
N TRP A 302 7.16 -21.17 6.94
CA TRP A 302 6.39 -22.37 6.62
C TRP A 302 6.90 -23.61 7.35
N VAL A 303 8.21 -23.88 7.32
CA VAL A 303 8.84 -25.00 8.06
C VAL A 303 8.66 -24.85 9.57
N SER A 304 8.70 -23.61 10.10
CA SER A 304 8.43 -23.34 11.52
C SER A 304 6.98 -23.67 11.90
N VAL A 305 6.03 -23.34 11.03
CA VAL A 305 4.60 -23.65 11.24
C VAL A 305 4.38 -25.16 11.19
N ILE A 306 4.93 -25.88 10.21
CA ILE A 306 4.85 -27.35 10.15
C ILE A 306 5.36 -27.99 11.44
N LYS A 307 6.46 -27.48 12.00
CA LYS A 307 7.04 -28.01 13.24
C LYS A 307 6.10 -27.89 14.45
N ILE A 308 5.27 -26.85 14.49
CA ILE A 308 4.31 -26.60 15.59
C ILE A 308 2.97 -27.29 15.31
N THR A 309 2.53 -27.25 14.05
CA THR A 309 1.25 -27.76 13.58
C THR A 309 1.50 -28.61 12.32
N PRO A 310 1.70 -29.93 12.47
CA PRO A 310 2.02 -30.82 11.36
C PRO A 310 0.97 -30.81 10.23
N GLU A 311 -0.30 -30.52 10.54
CA GLU A 311 -1.39 -30.38 9.57
C GLU A 311 -1.13 -29.25 8.54
N ALA A 312 -0.28 -28.27 8.87
CA ALA A 312 0.10 -27.21 7.93
C ALA A 312 0.98 -27.71 6.78
N ALA A 313 1.46 -28.95 6.83
CA ALA A 313 2.15 -29.59 5.72
C ALA A 313 1.19 -29.92 4.56
N ASP A 314 -0.12 -29.98 4.80
CA ASP A 314 -1.13 -30.37 3.81
C ASP A 314 -1.65 -29.19 2.96
N ASP A 315 -0.93 -28.06 2.92
CA ASP A 315 -1.29 -26.89 2.12
C ASP A 315 -1.42 -27.28 0.61
N PRO A 316 -2.59 -27.06 -0.02
CA PRO A 316 -2.84 -27.44 -1.41
C PRO A 316 -2.07 -26.57 -2.42
N THR A 317 -1.51 -25.44 -2.00
CA THR A 317 -0.70 -24.56 -2.87
C THR A 317 0.76 -25.00 -2.98
N VAL A 318 1.14 -26.05 -2.25
CA VAL A 318 2.52 -26.58 -2.18
C VAL A 318 2.59 -27.95 -2.85
N GLY A 319 3.57 -28.13 -3.74
CA GLY A 319 3.76 -29.37 -4.48
C GLY A 319 4.10 -30.57 -3.56
N PRO A 320 3.80 -31.83 -3.95
CA PRO A 320 4.07 -33.01 -3.12
C PRO A 320 5.55 -33.20 -2.72
N ASP A 321 6.48 -32.89 -3.64
CA ASP A 321 7.92 -32.93 -3.36
C ASP A 321 8.32 -31.89 -2.31
N GLU A 322 7.88 -30.64 -2.50
CA GLU A 322 8.12 -29.54 -1.57
C GLU A 322 7.57 -29.87 -0.18
N ARG A 323 6.34 -30.40 -0.08
CA ARG A 323 5.72 -30.85 1.19
C ARG A 323 6.57 -31.88 1.91
N THR A 324 7.09 -32.88 1.18
CA THR A 324 7.96 -33.92 1.74
C THR A 324 9.25 -33.33 2.28
N ARG A 325 9.89 -32.42 1.52
CA ARG A 325 11.12 -31.73 1.95
C ARG A 325 10.88 -30.83 3.17
N GLY A 326 9.78 -30.07 3.19
CA GLY A 326 9.40 -29.21 4.31
C GLY A 326 9.17 -30.00 5.60
N ALA A 327 8.52 -31.15 5.54
CA ALA A 327 8.34 -32.04 6.68
C ALA A 327 9.67 -32.58 7.22
N GLN A 328 10.58 -33.01 6.34
CA GLN A 328 11.92 -33.47 6.74
C GLN A 328 12.74 -32.35 7.41
N MET A 329 12.69 -31.13 6.87
CA MET A 329 13.34 -29.96 7.46
C MET A 329 12.76 -29.61 8.83
N ALA A 330 11.42 -29.67 8.96
CA ALA A 330 10.73 -29.39 10.21
C ALA A 330 11.10 -30.40 11.30
N GLU A 331 11.36 -31.66 10.96
CA GLU A 331 11.85 -32.67 11.90
C GLU A 331 13.31 -32.41 12.29
N ALA A 332 14.20 -32.22 11.31
CA ALA A 332 15.64 -32.11 11.52
C ALA A 332 16.08 -30.81 12.22
N LEU A 333 15.41 -29.69 11.95
CA LEU A 333 15.86 -28.37 12.39
C LEU A 333 15.25 -27.97 13.74
N PRO A 334 16.04 -27.45 14.70
CA PRO A 334 15.52 -27.02 15.99
C PRO A 334 14.85 -25.64 15.88
N MET A 335 13.78 -25.40 16.66
CA MET A 335 13.00 -24.14 16.62
C MET A 335 13.86 -22.88 16.86
N ARG A 336 14.90 -23.00 17.70
CA ARG A 336 15.86 -21.92 17.97
C ARG A 336 16.61 -21.47 16.70
N ALA A 337 16.93 -22.38 15.81
CA ALA A 337 17.63 -22.06 14.56
C ALA A 337 16.68 -21.36 13.59
N MET A 338 15.43 -21.84 13.48
CA MET A 338 14.40 -21.21 12.66
C MET A 338 14.07 -19.77 13.10
N SER A 339 13.95 -19.54 14.42
CA SER A 339 13.68 -18.21 14.97
C SER A 339 14.82 -17.21 14.69
N ARG A 340 16.08 -17.65 14.80
CA ARG A 340 17.25 -16.84 14.44
C ARG A 340 17.33 -16.57 12.94
N MET A 341 17.10 -17.59 12.12
CA MET A 341 17.07 -17.50 10.66
C MET A 341 16.06 -16.43 10.23
N TRP A 342 14.85 -16.49 10.79
CA TRP A 342 13.80 -15.52 10.55
C TRP A 342 14.23 -14.08 10.89
N GLN A 343 14.79 -13.86 12.09
CA GLN A 343 15.27 -12.52 12.50
C GLN A 343 16.37 -11.98 11.59
N LEU A 344 17.33 -12.83 11.21
CA LEU A 344 18.43 -12.45 10.32
C LEU A 344 17.93 -12.18 8.90
N LEU A 345 16.96 -12.95 8.40
CA LEU A 345 16.34 -12.73 7.09
C LEU A 345 15.56 -11.41 7.05
N LEU A 346 14.74 -11.11 8.05
CA LEU A 346 14.02 -9.83 8.12
C LEU A 346 14.97 -8.63 8.09
N LYS A 347 16.05 -8.68 8.88
CA LYS A 347 17.08 -7.65 8.86
C LYS A 347 17.80 -7.58 7.50
N SER A 348 18.10 -8.73 6.91
CA SER A 348 18.76 -8.79 5.60
C SER A 348 17.89 -8.21 4.48
N LEU A 349 16.56 -8.43 4.53
CA LEU A 349 15.62 -7.84 3.58
C LEU A 349 15.63 -6.30 3.64
N GLU A 350 15.69 -5.70 4.84
CA GLU A 350 15.81 -4.25 4.99
C GLU A 350 17.14 -3.71 4.44
N GLU A 351 18.24 -4.43 4.69
CA GLU A 351 19.57 -4.06 4.20
C GLU A 351 19.68 -4.17 2.67
N VAL A 352 19.15 -5.24 2.07
CA VAL A 352 19.18 -5.42 0.60
C VAL A 352 18.30 -4.39 -0.09
N ALA A 353 17.18 -4.00 0.53
CA ALA A 353 16.27 -2.99 -0.03
C ALA A 353 16.89 -1.59 -0.06
N SER A 354 17.83 -1.30 0.84
CA SER A 354 18.51 -0.01 0.94
C SER A 354 19.90 0.02 0.29
N ALA A 355 20.42 -1.14 -0.10
CA ALA A 355 21.77 -1.27 -0.65
C ALA A 355 21.88 -0.71 -2.08
N PRO A 356 23.00 -0.04 -2.43
CA PRO A 356 23.27 0.40 -3.81
C PRO A 356 23.35 -0.75 -4.81
N ASN A 357 23.75 -1.94 -4.36
CA ASN A 357 23.78 -3.16 -5.16
C ASN A 357 23.12 -4.29 -4.36
N ALA A 358 21.92 -4.68 -4.79
CA ALA A 358 21.12 -5.72 -4.14
C ALA A 358 21.82 -7.09 -4.13
N MET A 359 22.54 -7.45 -5.20
CA MET A 359 23.25 -8.73 -5.29
C MET A 359 24.36 -8.83 -4.24
N MET A 360 25.21 -7.81 -4.13
CA MET A 360 26.28 -7.79 -3.12
C MET A 360 25.73 -7.84 -1.68
N ALA A 361 24.62 -7.13 -1.43
CA ALA A 361 23.97 -7.17 -0.12
C ALA A 361 23.35 -8.53 0.17
N ALA A 362 22.79 -9.20 -0.85
CA ALA A 362 22.25 -10.55 -0.72
C ALA A 362 23.36 -11.58 -0.45
N GLU A 363 24.51 -11.49 -1.13
CA GLU A 363 25.67 -12.36 -0.85
C GLU A 363 26.14 -12.21 0.61
N MET A 364 26.27 -10.97 1.10
CA MET A 364 26.62 -10.70 2.49
C MET A 364 25.57 -11.20 3.48
N ALA A 365 24.29 -11.16 3.10
CA ALA A 365 23.22 -11.77 3.88
C ALA A 365 23.39 -13.29 3.97
N ILE A 366 23.56 -13.99 2.85
CA ILE A 366 23.75 -15.44 2.79
C ILE A 366 24.94 -15.89 3.66
N ILE A 367 26.07 -15.18 3.59
CA ILE A 367 27.26 -15.47 4.43
C ILE A 367 26.91 -15.36 5.92
N ARG A 368 26.16 -14.34 6.34
CA ARG A 368 25.76 -14.21 7.75
C ARG A 368 24.78 -15.30 8.17
N LEU A 369 23.89 -15.72 7.27
CA LEU A 369 22.92 -16.79 7.53
C LEU A 369 23.61 -18.14 7.68
N THR A 370 24.65 -18.44 6.89
CA THR A 370 25.42 -19.70 7.00
C THR A 370 26.22 -19.77 8.30
N HIS A 371 26.70 -18.64 8.81
CA HIS A 371 27.40 -18.56 10.11
C HIS A 371 26.46 -18.49 11.33
N MET A 372 25.14 -18.64 11.14
CA MET A 372 24.18 -18.63 12.24
C MET A 372 24.42 -19.75 13.26
N ALA A 373 24.91 -20.90 12.81
CA ALA A 373 25.20 -22.06 13.66
C ALA A 373 26.39 -21.80 14.62
N ASP A 374 27.30 -20.91 14.25
CA ASP A 374 28.51 -20.57 15.03
C ASP A 374 28.26 -19.47 16.07
N LEU A 375 27.12 -18.78 16.01
CA LEU A 375 26.79 -17.70 16.93
C LEU A 375 26.41 -18.26 18.32
N PRO A 376 27.20 -17.99 19.37
CA PRO A 376 26.90 -18.45 20.72
C PRO A 376 25.53 -17.93 21.17
N SER A 377 24.81 -18.74 21.94
CA SER A 377 23.57 -18.29 22.57
C SER A 377 23.82 -17.10 23.51
N PRO A 378 22.81 -16.22 23.71
CA PRO A 378 22.92 -15.15 24.70
C PRO A 378 23.32 -15.68 26.09
N GLU A 379 22.85 -16.87 26.46
CA GLU A 379 23.24 -17.56 27.69
C GLU A 379 24.73 -17.97 27.70
N GLU A 380 25.26 -18.50 26.59
CA GLU A 380 26.68 -18.82 26.45
C GLU A 380 27.57 -17.56 26.41
N LEU A 381 27.08 -16.46 25.83
CA LEU A 381 27.76 -15.15 25.86
C LEU A 381 27.82 -14.59 27.29
N VAL A 382 26.71 -14.64 28.03
CA VAL A 382 26.67 -14.23 29.44
C VAL A 382 27.58 -15.12 30.30
N ARG A 383 27.59 -16.43 30.05
CA ARG A 383 28.46 -17.37 30.76
C ARG A 383 29.94 -17.12 30.46
N LYS A 384 30.31 -16.88 29.19
CA LYS A 384 31.69 -16.48 28.81
C LYS A 384 32.10 -15.12 29.41
N MET A 385 31.17 -14.18 29.56
CA MET A 385 31.43 -12.91 30.25
C MET A 385 31.62 -13.09 31.76
N GLN A 386 30.90 -14.04 32.38
CA GLN A 386 31.03 -14.36 33.81
C GLN A 386 32.29 -15.20 34.12
N ASP A 387 32.74 -16.04 33.19
CA ASP A 387 33.92 -16.91 33.34
C ASP A 387 35.26 -16.21 32.98
N THR A 388 35.25 -14.93 32.62
CA THR A 388 36.48 -14.16 32.39
C THR A 388 37.05 -13.69 33.74
N PRO A 389 38.23 -14.18 34.20
CA PRO A 389 38.77 -13.81 35.50
C PRO A 389 39.18 -12.32 35.52
N PRO A 390 38.96 -11.57 36.61
CA PRO A 390 39.44 -10.20 36.71
C PRO A 390 40.97 -10.16 36.61
N PRO A 391 41.56 -9.15 35.93
CA PRO A 391 43.00 -9.05 35.77
C PRO A 391 43.70 -8.92 37.14
N PRO A 392 44.90 -9.50 37.32
CA PRO A 392 45.56 -9.55 38.61
C PRO A 392 46.00 -8.16 39.06
N ALA A 393 45.74 -7.85 40.34
CA ALA A 393 46.18 -6.61 40.97
C ALA A 393 47.72 -6.56 41.11
N PRO A 394 48.37 -5.39 40.96
CA PRO A 394 49.81 -5.28 41.11
C PRO A 394 50.25 -5.41 42.57
N PRO A 395 51.48 -5.88 42.86
CA PRO A 395 51.91 -6.20 44.21
C PRO A 395 52.23 -4.93 45.01
N ALA A 396 51.76 -4.91 46.27
CA ALA A 396 52.10 -3.90 47.25
C ALA A 396 53.48 -4.20 47.88
N GLY A 397 54.37 -3.21 47.81
CA GLY A 397 55.65 -3.17 48.54
C GLY A 397 55.85 -1.79 49.17
N THR A 398 55.85 -1.76 50.49
CA THR A 398 56.15 -0.67 51.44
C THR A 398 57.61 -0.17 51.28
N THR A 399 58.06 1.07 51.53
CA THR A 399 57.94 1.97 52.72
C THR A 399 58.35 3.42 52.38
N ALA A 400 57.80 4.37 53.15
CA ALA A 400 57.97 5.85 53.23
C ALA A 400 59.43 6.34 53.54
N PRO A 401 59.80 7.67 53.65
CA PRO A 401 58.93 8.75 54.14
C PRO A 401 59.13 10.23 53.68
N GLN A 402 58.07 11.00 53.96
CA GLN A 402 57.97 12.41 54.42
C GLN A 402 58.57 13.58 53.61
N GLY A 403 57.69 14.54 53.32
CA GLY A 403 58.02 15.96 53.43
C GLY A 403 57.23 16.92 52.54
N GLY A 404 56.37 17.74 53.15
CA GLY A 404 56.11 19.12 52.70
C GLY A 404 54.97 19.37 51.71
N MET A 405 53.82 19.82 52.23
CA MET A 405 52.88 20.63 51.47
C MET A 405 53.41 22.07 51.36
N THR A 406 53.64 22.57 50.14
CA THR A 406 53.37 23.97 49.79
C THR A 406 52.89 24.06 48.34
N THR A 407 51.79 24.79 48.19
CA THR A 407 51.11 25.19 46.96
C THR A 407 51.91 26.22 46.17
N ALA A 408 52.04 26.05 44.84
CA ALA A 408 51.71 27.07 43.83
C ALA A 408 52.20 26.65 42.41
N ARG A 409 51.25 26.62 41.48
CA ARG A 409 51.30 27.03 40.06
C ARG A 409 52.69 27.02 39.36
N ALA A 410 52.83 26.18 38.34
CA ALA A 410 52.76 26.58 36.93
C ALA A 410 53.31 25.49 36.00
N GLN A 411 52.62 25.31 34.87
CA GLN A 411 53.11 24.86 33.57
C GLN A 411 53.90 23.55 33.51
N THR A 412 53.27 22.51 32.97
CA THR A 412 53.93 21.72 31.91
C THR A 412 52.93 20.97 31.05
N GLN A 413 53.19 21.07 29.75
CA GLN A 413 52.50 20.50 28.61
C GLN A 413 52.08 19.04 28.80
N THR A 414 50.80 18.76 28.61
CA THR A 414 50.32 17.43 28.22
C THR A 414 50.34 17.36 26.70
N VAL A 415 51.29 16.59 26.17
CA VAL A 415 51.32 16.16 24.78
C VAL A 415 50.11 15.26 24.52
N SER A 416 49.19 15.75 23.67
CA SER A 416 48.08 15.00 23.11
C SER A 416 48.60 13.89 22.20
N ALA A 417 48.35 12.63 22.56
CA ALA A 417 48.38 11.49 21.67
C ALA A 417 46.94 10.94 21.57
N GLY A 418 46.18 11.49 20.62
CA GLY A 418 44.77 11.14 20.41
C GLY A 418 44.16 11.94 19.26
N GLY A 419 44.76 11.83 18.07
CA GLY A 419 44.33 12.59 16.88
C GLY A 419 43.86 11.74 15.68
N GLY A 420 44.00 10.41 15.73
CA GLY A 420 43.74 9.56 14.56
C GLY A 420 42.27 9.17 14.37
N THR A 421 41.55 8.85 15.45
CA THR A 421 40.18 8.32 15.37
C THR A 421 39.12 9.42 15.32
N SER A 422 39.31 10.55 15.99
CA SER A 422 38.40 11.70 15.89
C SER A 422 38.48 12.36 14.51
N ALA A 423 39.69 12.55 13.96
CA ALA A 423 39.84 13.15 12.62
C ALA A 423 39.24 12.28 11.51
N ALA A 424 39.34 10.95 11.61
CA ALA A 424 38.74 10.03 10.62
C ALA A 424 37.20 9.98 10.69
N LEU A 425 36.62 10.09 11.89
CA LEU A 425 35.16 10.16 12.08
C LEU A 425 34.61 11.52 11.61
N ASP A 426 35.30 12.62 11.90
CA ASP A 426 34.92 13.96 11.44
C ASP A 426 34.97 14.09 9.91
N LEU A 427 36.02 13.56 9.25
CA LEU A 427 36.11 13.51 7.78
C LEU A 427 34.99 12.68 7.14
N SER A 428 34.59 11.57 7.79
CA SER A 428 33.48 10.73 7.31
C SER A 428 32.11 11.41 7.46
N ALA A 429 31.92 12.17 8.55
CA ALA A 429 30.70 12.93 8.81
C ALA A 429 30.56 14.12 7.86
N GLU A 430 31.65 14.84 7.58
CA GLU A 430 31.70 15.91 6.58
C GLU A 430 31.38 15.39 5.17
N THR A 431 31.92 14.23 4.79
CA THR A 431 31.65 13.61 3.49
C THR A 431 30.19 13.13 3.36
N ALA A 432 29.59 12.61 4.44
CA ALA A 432 28.19 12.20 4.46
C ALA A 432 27.23 13.40 4.36
N LEU A 433 27.52 14.50 5.07
CA LEU A 433 26.70 15.71 5.05
C LEU A 433 26.82 16.48 3.72
N ALA A 434 27.95 16.37 3.01
CA ALA A 434 28.14 16.99 1.70
C ALA A 434 27.11 16.58 0.62
N HIS A 435 26.40 15.46 0.83
CA HIS A 435 25.28 15.03 -0.03
C HIS A 435 24.04 15.95 0.07
N TYR A 436 24.00 16.85 1.06
CA TYR A 436 22.95 17.84 1.25
C TYR A 436 23.53 19.25 1.11
N PRO A 437 23.85 19.70 -0.11
CA PRO A 437 24.55 20.97 -0.33
C PRO A 437 23.64 22.20 -0.17
N THR A 438 22.32 22.06 -0.27
CA THR A 438 21.37 23.18 -0.15
C THR A 438 20.17 22.82 0.71
N PHE A 439 19.50 23.83 1.26
CA PHE A 439 18.30 23.65 2.08
C PHE A 439 17.16 22.93 1.33
N ASN A 440 17.05 23.09 0.01
CA ASN A 440 16.09 22.35 -0.81
C ASN A 440 16.31 20.83 -0.79
N HIS A 441 17.54 20.36 -0.59
CA HIS A 441 17.81 18.92 -0.42
C HIS A 441 17.22 18.39 0.90
N ILE A 442 17.17 19.22 1.94
CA ILE A 442 16.52 18.90 3.21
C ILE A 442 15.00 18.82 3.05
N VAL A 443 14.41 19.76 2.31
CA VAL A 443 12.98 19.72 1.96
C VAL A 443 12.66 18.47 1.13
N GLY A 444 13.51 18.13 0.15
CA GLY A 444 13.42 16.89 -0.63
C GLY A 444 13.55 15.63 0.23
N LEU A 445 14.43 15.64 1.24
CA LEU A 445 14.59 14.54 2.18
C LEU A 445 13.33 14.34 3.05
N ILE A 446 12.71 15.44 3.51
CA ILE A 446 11.44 15.39 4.25
C ILE A 446 10.32 14.81 3.37
N ARG A 447 10.24 15.23 2.09
CA ARG A 447 9.28 14.68 1.12
C ARG A 447 9.46 13.18 0.90
N THR A 448 10.70 12.73 0.73
CA THR A 448 11.03 11.32 0.50
C THR A 448 10.64 10.44 1.69
N ASN A 449 10.85 10.95 2.91
CA ASN A 449 10.48 10.25 4.15
C ASN A 449 9.00 10.41 4.54
N ARG A 450 8.18 11.07 3.72
CA ARG A 450 6.72 11.22 3.86
C ARG A 450 6.25 11.83 5.20
N ASP A 451 7.07 12.67 5.85
CA ASP A 451 6.64 13.44 7.04
C ASP A 451 5.93 14.74 6.60
N VAL A 452 4.67 14.60 6.19
CA VAL A 452 3.85 15.69 5.62
C VAL A 452 3.68 16.85 6.61
N LYS A 453 3.57 16.55 7.91
CA LYS A 453 3.41 17.57 8.95
C LYS A 453 4.68 18.42 9.06
N LEU A 454 5.85 17.78 9.14
CA LEU A 454 7.12 18.50 9.20
C LEU A 454 7.37 19.29 7.90
N LEU A 455 6.98 18.74 6.74
CA LEU A 455 7.12 19.44 5.46
C LEU A 455 6.36 20.76 5.43
N VAL A 456 5.09 20.76 5.82
CA VAL A 456 4.25 21.96 5.86
C VAL A 456 4.80 22.97 6.86
N GLU A 457 5.24 22.50 8.03
CA GLU A 457 5.82 23.38 9.06
C GLU A 457 7.15 24.00 8.58
N VAL A 458 7.99 23.24 7.87
CA VAL A 458 9.27 23.73 7.34
C VAL A 458 9.07 24.68 6.16
N GLU A 459 8.17 24.37 5.23
CA GLU A 459 7.91 25.26 4.09
C GLU A 459 7.18 26.55 4.52
N GLY A 460 6.31 26.46 5.54
CA GLY A 460 5.45 27.56 5.97
C GLY A 460 6.04 28.48 7.05
N TYR A 461 6.85 27.95 7.97
CA TYR A 461 7.24 28.67 9.19
C TYR A 461 8.75 28.92 9.36
N VAL A 462 9.59 28.45 8.43
CA VAL A 462 11.04 28.59 8.49
C VAL A 462 11.50 29.70 7.55
N GLN A 463 12.00 30.80 8.12
CA GLN A 463 12.71 31.85 7.37
C GLN A 463 14.22 31.60 7.49
N LEU A 464 14.82 31.06 6.44
CA LEU A 464 16.20 30.58 6.47
C LEU A 464 17.17 31.77 6.60
N ALA A 465 17.97 31.79 7.66
CA ALA A 465 18.98 32.83 7.88
C ALA A 465 20.37 32.38 7.40
N HIS A 466 20.74 31.14 7.72
CA HIS A 466 21.98 30.54 7.25
C HIS A 466 21.85 29.04 7.09
N TYR A 467 22.47 28.50 6.04
CA TYR A 467 22.52 27.07 5.77
C TYR A 467 23.94 26.63 5.45
N SER A 468 24.39 25.59 6.16
CA SER A 468 25.53 24.78 5.78
C SER A 468 25.22 23.31 6.04
N PRO A 469 25.86 22.35 5.34
CA PRO A 469 25.67 20.94 5.61
C PRO A 469 25.90 20.61 7.10
N GLY A 470 24.88 20.07 7.78
CA GLY A 470 24.92 19.81 9.22
C GLY A 470 24.51 20.97 10.13
N ARG A 471 24.25 22.18 9.61
CA ARG A 471 23.85 23.35 10.40
C ARG A 471 22.76 24.18 9.71
N ILE A 472 21.64 24.38 10.41
CA ILE A 472 20.49 25.14 9.93
C ILE A 472 20.20 26.26 10.94
N GLU A 473 20.21 27.49 10.48
CA GLU A 473 19.81 28.66 11.27
C GLU A 473 18.60 29.31 10.61
N PHE A 474 17.55 29.53 11.39
CA PHE A 474 16.34 30.15 10.87
C PHE A 474 15.65 31.04 11.89
N VAL A 475 14.91 32.01 11.37
CA VAL A 475 13.95 32.82 12.12
C VAL A 475 12.58 32.12 12.00
N PRO A 476 11.94 31.73 13.11
CA PRO A 476 10.58 31.21 13.07
C PRO A 476 9.58 32.33 12.81
N THR A 477 8.53 32.08 12.03
CA THR A 477 7.37 32.99 11.96
C THR A 477 6.60 33.03 13.28
N ASP A 478 5.76 34.05 13.49
CA ASP A 478 4.98 34.23 14.74
C ASP A 478 4.08 33.03 15.08
N ASP A 479 3.58 32.31 14.08
CA ASP A 479 2.72 31.14 14.23
C ASP A 479 3.49 29.80 14.31
N ALA A 480 4.82 29.82 14.37
CA ALA A 480 5.64 28.62 14.34
C ALA A 480 5.53 27.79 15.65
N PRO A 481 5.41 26.46 15.58
CA PRO A 481 5.49 25.60 16.76
C PRO A 481 6.84 25.73 17.49
N ARG A 482 6.81 25.88 18.82
CA ARG A 482 8.01 26.08 19.66
C ARG A 482 9.00 24.92 19.63
N ASP A 483 8.55 23.72 19.27
CA ASP A 483 9.37 22.51 19.20
C ASP A 483 9.91 22.20 17.79
N LEU A 484 9.61 23.04 16.79
CA LEU A 484 9.98 22.82 15.40
C LEU A 484 11.49 22.62 15.20
N ALA A 485 12.33 23.45 15.82
CA ALA A 485 13.79 23.35 15.69
C ALA A 485 14.35 22.01 16.24
N ALA A 486 13.87 21.60 17.42
CA ALA A 486 14.30 20.35 18.05
C ALA A 486 13.80 19.13 17.25
N ARG A 487 12.56 19.19 16.75
CA ARG A 487 11.95 18.12 15.96
C ARG A 487 12.65 17.94 14.62
N LEU A 488 12.96 19.06 13.94
CA LEU A 488 13.72 19.06 12.69
C LEU A 488 15.11 18.43 12.90
N GLY A 489 15.84 18.83 13.94
CA GLY A 489 17.15 18.26 14.25
C GLY A 489 17.11 16.74 14.54
N ALA A 490 16.14 16.29 15.32
CA ALA A 490 15.98 14.86 15.66
C ALA A 490 15.64 14.01 14.42
N ARG A 491 14.76 14.50 13.54
CA ARG A 491 14.38 13.81 12.30
C ARG A 491 15.52 13.75 11.30
N LEU A 492 16.25 14.84 11.13
CA LEU A 492 17.44 14.85 10.26
C LEU A 492 18.53 13.92 10.77
N GLN A 493 18.73 13.82 12.09
CA GLN A 493 19.63 12.83 12.67
C GLN A 493 19.17 11.40 12.42
N GLN A 494 17.88 11.12 12.54
CA GLN A 494 17.31 9.81 12.26
C GLN A 494 17.52 9.39 10.79
N TRP A 495 17.35 10.31 9.84
CA TRP A 495 17.42 9.99 8.41
C TRP A 495 18.83 10.02 7.84
N THR A 496 19.69 10.91 8.32
CA THR A 496 21.06 11.07 7.78
C THR A 496 22.10 10.31 8.60
N GLY A 497 21.75 9.82 9.79
CA GLY A 497 22.68 9.20 10.74
C GLY A 497 23.69 10.18 11.37
N GLN A 498 23.64 11.47 11.00
CA GLN A 498 24.57 12.51 11.42
C GLN A 498 23.87 13.55 12.29
N ARG A 499 24.60 14.19 13.22
CA ARG A 499 24.01 15.20 14.10
C ARG A 499 23.85 16.53 13.37
N TRP A 500 22.64 17.09 13.39
CA TRP A 500 22.33 18.41 12.83
C TRP A 500 22.20 19.47 13.92
N ALA A 501 22.90 20.59 13.76
CA ALA A 501 22.77 21.77 14.61
C ALA A 501 21.68 22.70 14.06
N VAL A 502 20.49 22.66 14.66
CA VAL A 502 19.36 23.53 14.28
C VAL A 502 19.22 24.63 15.33
N THR A 503 19.41 25.89 14.94
CA THR A 503 19.43 27.06 15.86
C THR A 503 18.44 28.13 15.42
N LEU A 504 17.77 28.75 16.40
CA LEU A 504 16.88 29.88 16.17
C LEU A 504 17.66 31.18 16.27
N VAL A 505 17.51 32.07 15.29
CA VAL A 505 18.10 33.41 15.27
C VAL A 505 17.01 34.48 15.25
N ASN A 506 17.34 35.69 15.71
CA ASN A 506 16.35 36.77 15.87
C ASN A 506 16.30 37.73 14.67
N GLU A 507 17.29 37.70 13.77
CA GLU A 507 17.39 38.60 12.61
C GLU A 507 18.01 37.86 11.41
N GLY A 508 17.63 38.24 10.18
CA GLY A 508 18.31 37.80 8.95
C GLY A 508 17.67 36.67 8.14
N GLY A 509 16.38 36.37 8.32
CA GLY A 509 15.67 35.31 7.58
C GLY A 509 15.21 35.71 6.18
N ALA A 510 15.48 34.87 5.18
CA ALA A 510 14.84 34.91 3.86
C ALA A 510 13.31 34.65 3.96
N PRO A 511 12.49 35.07 2.97
CA PRO A 511 11.08 34.67 2.93
C PRO A 511 10.94 33.14 3.04
N THR A 512 9.81 32.69 3.60
CA THR A 512 9.53 31.26 3.71
C THR A 512 9.37 30.66 2.32
N LEU A 513 9.68 29.37 2.15
CA LEU A 513 9.52 28.69 0.85
C LEU A 513 8.07 28.70 0.36
N ALA A 514 7.09 28.68 1.28
CA ALA A 514 5.68 28.90 0.95
C ALA A 514 5.43 30.33 0.44
N ALA A 515 6.05 31.35 1.04
CA ALA A 515 5.92 32.73 0.58
C ALA A 515 6.60 32.97 -0.78
N GLU A 516 7.71 32.30 -1.07
CA GLU A 516 8.36 32.34 -2.40
C GLU A 516 7.53 31.64 -3.47
N ARG A 517 6.98 30.44 -3.18
CA ARG A 517 6.10 29.71 -4.10
C ARG A 517 4.82 30.48 -4.40
N ASP A 518 4.23 31.09 -3.38
CA ASP A 518 2.95 31.78 -3.48
C ASP A 518 3.15 33.29 -3.76
N ALA A 519 4.36 33.73 -4.12
CA ALA A 519 4.71 35.14 -4.31
C ALA A 519 3.88 35.82 -5.41
N GLU A 520 3.66 35.14 -6.53
CA GLU A 520 2.86 35.64 -7.66
C GLU A 520 1.38 35.75 -7.28
N ALA A 521 0.83 34.75 -6.59
CA ALA A 521 -0.54 34.76 -6.08
C ALA A 521 -0.75 35.85 -5.00
N ASN A 522 0.25 36.05 -4.14
CA ASN A 522 0.24 37.09 -3.10
C ASN A 522 0.38 38.50 -3.72
N ALA A 523 1.16 38.66 -4.79
CA ALA A 523 1.27 39.92 -5.54
C ALA A 523 -0.05 40.28 -6.21
N LEU A 524 -0.69 39.33 -6.89
CA LEU A 524 -2.03 39.51 -7.47
C LEU A 524 -3.08 39.83 -6.39
N LYS A 525 -2.99 39.20 -5.22
CA LYS A 525 -3.87 39.49 -4.09
C LYS A 525 -3.64 40.86 -3.49
N ALA A 526 -2.40 41.31 -3.40
CA ALA A 526 -2.06 42.66 -2.96
C ALA A 526 -2.62 43.71 -3.94
N GLU A 527 -2.41 43.52 -5.25
CA GLU A 527 -2.95 44.40 -6.29
C GLU A 527 -4.49 44.42 -6.28
N ALA A 528 -5.13 43.26 -6.16
CA ALA A 528 -6.58 43.17 -6.03
C ALA A 528 -7.12 43.83 -4.75
N THR A 529 -6.37 43.79 -3.65
CA THR A 529 -6.74 44.43 -2.39
C THR A 529 -6.57 45.95 -2.45
N GLU A 530 -5.57 46.45 -3.17
CA GLU A 530 -5.35 47.89 -3.39
C GLU A 530 -6.34 48.51 -4.39
N HIS A 531 -7.07 47.69 -5.16
CA HIS A 531 -8.05 48.17 -6.11
C HIS A 531 -9.16 49.02 -5.43
N PRO A 532 -9.51 50.21 -5.96
CA PRO A 532 -10.45 51.13 -5.32
C PRO A 532 -11.82 50.52 -4.95
N LEU A 533 -12.34 49.61 -5.79
CA LEU A 533 -13.60 48.91 -5.52
C LEU A 533 -13.47 47.88 -4.39
N MET A 534 -12.32 47.23 -4.25
CA MET A 534 -12.08 46.26 -3.18
C MET A 534 -11.91 46.97 -1.83
N GLN A 535 -11.21 48.11 -1.80
CA GLN A 535 -11.11 48.96 -0.62
C GLN A 535 -12.48 49.47 -0.17
N ALA A 536 -13.32 49.93 -1.10
CA ALA A 536 -14.70 50.32 -0.79
C ALA A 536 -15.53 49.14 -0.25
N THR A 537 -15.31 47.93 -0.77
CA THR A 537 -15.99 46.70 -0.32
C THR A 537 -15.54 46.29 1.08
N LEU A 538 -14.24 46.34 1.39
CA LEU A 538 -13.71 46.03 2.73
C LEU A 538 -14.13 47.05 3.78
N GLN A 539 -14.29 48.33 3.40
CA GLN A 539 -14.83 49.36 4.28
C GLN A 539 -16.32 49.13 4.58
N ALA A 540 -17.10 48.68 3.59
CA ALA A 540 -18.52 48.34 3.78
C ALA A 540 -18.71 47.00 4.51
N PHE A 541 -17.79 46.05 4.32
CA PHE A 541 -17.86 44.68 4.85
C PHE A 541 -16.50 44.24 5.44
N PRO A 542 -16.23 44.55 6.73
CA PRO A 542 -14.92 44.28 7.36
C PRO A 542 -14.54 42.79 7.49
N SER A 543 -15.50 41.89 7.32
CA SER A 543 -15.28 40.43 7.36
C SER A 543 -15.11 39.79 5.98
N ALA A 544 -15.20 40.57 4.89
CA ALA A 544 -15.06 40.06 3.54
C ALA A 544 -13.63 39.56 3.27
N LYS A 545 -13.51 38.45 2.55
CA LYS A 545 -12.22 37.83 2.19
C LYS A 545 -12.21 37.52 0.70
N ILE A 546 -11.05 37.70 0.06
CA ILE A 546 -10.83 37.26 -1.31
C ILE A 546 -10.70 35.74 -1.30
N ILE A 547 -11.65 35.05 -1.94
CA ILE A 547 -11.69 33.59 -2.06
C ILE A 547 -10.90 33.13 -3.28
N GLU A 548 -11.02 33.86 -4.39
CA GLU A 548 -10.45 33.51 -5.69
C GLU A 548 -10.19 34.78 -6.50
N ILE A 549 -9.10 34.80 -7.28
CA ILE A 549 -8.76 35.90 -8.20
C ILE A 549 -8.64 35.25 -9.58
N ARG A 550 -9.46 35.69 -10.53
CA ARG A 550 -9.40 35.23 -11.92
C ARG A 550 -8.91 36.37 -12.80
N THR A 551 -7.80 36.16 -13.50
CA THR A 551 -7.30 37.14 -14.47
C THR A 551 -8.00 36.96 -15.83
N ALA A 552 -7.92 37.98 -16.67
CA ALA A 552 -8.44 37.89 -18.04
C ALA A 552 -7.72 36.79 -18.85
N ALA A 553 -6.45 36.54 -18.57
CA ALA A 553 -5.69 35.46 -19.21
C ALA A 553 -6.21 34.08 -18.78
N ASP A 554 -6.52 33.88 -17.49
CA ASP A 554 -7.09 32.63 -16.98
C ASP A 554 -8.44 32.31 -17.62
N LEU A 555 -9.30 33.33 -17.79
CA LEU A 555 -10.60 33.19 -18.44
C LEU A 555 -10.47 32.85 -19.93
N ILE A 556 -9.46 33.38 -20.61
CA ILE A 556 -9.17 33.05 -22.01
C ILE A 556 -8.64 31.61 -22.12
N GLN A 557 -7.82 31.17 -21.16
CA GLN A 557 -7.25 29.83 -21.15
C GLN A 557 -8.30 28.77 -20.78
N GLU A 558 -9.18 29.04 -19.81
CA GLU A 558 -10.34 28.19 -19.51
C GLU A 558 -11.26 28.08 -20.74
N ALA A 559 -11.56 29.20 -21.42
CA ALA A 559 -12.36 29.20 -22.65
C ALA A 559 -11.69 28.44 -23.80
N ALA A 560 -10.36 28.46 -23.89
CA ALA A 560 -9.61 27.70 -24.89
C ALA A 560 -9.58 26.19 -24.60
N VAL A 561 -9.63 25.79 -23.32
CA VAL A 561 -9.74 24.38 -22.91
C VAL A 561 -11.16 23.84 -23.08
N GLU A 562 -12.17 24.69 -22.89
CA GLU A 562 -13.59 24.33 -23.04
C GLU A 562 -14.04 24.28 -24.51
N ALA A 563 -13.36 25.00 -25.41
CA ALA A 563 -13.54 24.89 -26.85
C ALA A 563 -12.93 23.58 -27.38
N LEU A 564 -13.73 22.50 -27.43
CA LEU A 564 -13.39 21.27 -28.13
C LEU A 564 -12.87 21.57 -29.56
N PRO A 565 -11.82 20.89 -30.06
CA PRO A 565 -11.45 21.00 -31.46
C PRO A 565 -12.62 20.53 -32.32
N VAL A 566 -12.99 21.34 -33.31
CA VAL A 566 -13.93 20.95 -34.38
C VAL A 566 -13.35 19.69 -35.02
N VAL A 567 -14.13 18.60 -35.01
CA VAL A 567 -13.77 17.37 -35.71
C VAL A 567 -13.70 17.71 -37.19
N GLU A 568 -12.49 17.80 -37.73
CA GLU A 568 -12.26 17.85 -39.18
C GLU A 568 -12.62 16.49 -39.78
N ASP A 569 -13.61 16.55 -40.67
CA ASP A 569 -13.99 15.63 -41.74
C ASP A 569 -14.30 14.17 -41.40
N GLU A 570 -15.61 13.88 -41.38
CA GLU A 570 -16.16 12.60 -41.81
C GLU A 570 -15.56 12.25 -43.18
N TRP A 571 -14.64 11.28 -43.20
CA TRP A 571 -14.25 10.59 -44.42
C TRP A 571 -15.50 9.91 -45.00
N ASP A 572 -16.07 10.45 -46.08
CA ASP A 572 -17.14 9.82 -46.85
C ASP A 572 -16.52 8.74 -47.76
N PRO A 573 -16.77 7.44 -47.51
CA PRO A 573 -16.19 6.35 -48.29
C PRO A 573 -16.80 6.19 -49.70
N PHE A 574 -17.65 7.12 -50.16
CA PHE A 574 -18.32 7.04 -51.47
C PHE A 574 -17.96 8.15 -52.46
N GLU A 575 -16.96 9.00 -52.19
CA GLU A 575 -16.60 10.08 -53.12
C GLU A 575 -15.66 9.74 -54.28
N ASP A 576 -15.02 8.55 -54.36
CA ASP A 576 -14.26 8.15 -55.56
C ASP A 576 -14.36 6.63 -55.83
N ASP A 577 -14.88 6.29 -57.03
CA ASP A 577 -14.99 5.01 -57.77
C ASP A 577 -14.55 3.66 -57.14
#